data_AF-A0A2V5DWX9-F1
#
_entry.id   AF-A0A2V5DWX9-F1
#
_cell.length_a   1.000
_cell.length_b   1.000
_cell.length_c   1.000
_cell.angle_alpha   90.00
_cell.angle_beta   90.00
_cell.angle_gamma   90.00
#
_symmetry.space_group_name_H-M   'P 1'
#
loop_
_entity.id
_entity.type
_entity.pdbx_description
1 polymer ?
#
loop_
_entity_poly.entity_id
_entity_poly.type
_entity_poly.pdbx_seq_one_letter_code
_entity_poly.pdbx_strand_id
1 'polypeptide(L)'
;MSRTLPAALLVLFLGLWLAASYGVRYGLMEDGQWVGLCTVPTAYWQCEVRSLLGLGIHHQVMAWSGLGLALLAQVVTGRTGWWLAVLALVFAVPALVLYTASIAVFALVLAGLRLVR
;
A
#
# COMPACT_ATOMS: atom_id res chain seq x y z
N MET A 1 23.72 -17.33 3.19
CA MET A 1 22.24 -17.40 3.28
C MET A 1 21.70 -17.62 1.89
N SER A 2 20.84 -18.61 1.69
CA SER A 2 20.20 -18.88 0.40
C SER A 2 19.39 -17.67 -0.04
N ARG A 3 19.52 -17.25 -1.31
CA ARG A 3 18.74 -16.13 -1.89
C ARG A 3 17.22 -16.40 -1.90
N THR A 4 16.81 -17.65 -1.66
CA THR A 4 15.42 -18.09 -1.63
C THR A 4 14.68 -17.67 -0.36
N LEU A 5 15.34 -17.66 0.80
CA LEU A 5 14.72 -17.27 2.07
C LEU A 5 14.23 -15.80 2.08
N PRO A 6 15.04 -14.79 1.70
CA PRO A 6 14.57 -13.40 1.71
C PRO A 6 13.45 -13.17 0.68
N ALA A 7 13.46 -13.87 -0.46
CA ALA A 7 12.38 -13.80 -1.44
C ALA A 7 11.08 -14.40 -0.89
N ALA A 8 11.14 -15.57 -0.24
CA ALA A 8 9.97 -16.20 0.38
C ALA A 8 9.35 -15.32 1.48
N LEU A 9 10.19 -14.71 2.33
CA LEU A 9 9.74 -13.78 3.36
C LEU A 9 9.07 -12.53 2.76
N LEU A 10 9.62 -12.00 1.67
CA LEU A 10 9.02 -10.86 0.98
C LEU A 10 7.65 -11.21 0.40
N VAL A 11 7.52 -12.37 -0.26
CA VAL A 11 6.23 -12.82 -0.81
C VAL A 11 5.21 -13.05 0.31
N LEU A 12 5.61 -13.69 1.41
CA LEU A 12 4.75 -13.87 2.57
C LEU A 12 4.29 -12.52 3.14
N PHE A 13 5.22 -11.58 3.31
CA PHE A 13 4.92 -10.24 3.78
C PHE A 13 3.94 -9.52 2.85
N LEU A 14 4.15 -9.55 1.53
CA LEU A 14 3.24 -8.93 0.56
C LEU A 14 1.85 -9.59 0.59
N GLY A 15 1.78 -10.92 0.75
CA GLY A 15 0.51 -11.63 0.90
C GLY A 15 -0.26 -11.21 2.15
N LEU A 16 0.42 -11.12 3.30
CA LEU A 16 -0.18 -10.62 4.54
C LEU A 16 -0.61 -9.16 4.43
N TRP A 17 0.22 -8.33 3.79
CA TRP A 17 -0.05 -6.91 3.60
C TRP A 17 -1.24 -6.67 2.67
N LEU A 18 -1.36 -7.48 1.61
CA LEU A 18 -2.52 -7.50 0.73
C LEU A 18 -3.79 -7.89 1.50
N ALA A 19 -3.73 -8.96 2.30
CA ALA A 19 -4.86 -9.39 3.13
C ALA A 19 -5.28 -8.30 4.13
N ALA A 20 -4.32 -7.65 4.79
CA ALA A 20 -4.58 -6.54 5.70
C ALA A 20 -5.23 -5.35 4.96
N SER A 21 -4.74 -5.01 3.76
CA SER A 21 -5.30 -3.94 2.92
C SER A 21 -6.77 -4.22 2.55
N TYR A 22 -7.09 -5.47 2.23
CA TYR A 22 -8.46 -5.90 1.98
C TYR A 22 -9.33 -5.86 3.25
N GLY A 23 -8.76 -6.22 4.40
CA GLY A 23 -9.42 -6.08 5.69
C GLY A 23 -9.79 -4.63 5.99
N VAL A 24 -8.89 -3.68 5.72
CA VAL A 24 -9.17 -2.24 5.86
C VAL A 24 -10.27 -1.80 4.89
N ARG A 25 -10.19 -2.20 3.62
CA ARG A 25 -11.19 -1.84 2.62
C ARG A 25 -12.58 -2.35 2.99
N TYR A 26 -12.73 -3.64 3.24
CA TYR A 26 -14.05 -4.24 3.44
C TYR A 26 -14.56 -4.10 4.88
N GLY A 27 -13.69 -4.20 5.88
CA GLY A 27 -14.09 -4.13 7.29
C GLY A 27 -14.16 -2.70 7.85
N LEU A 28 -13.34 -1.78 7.33
CA LEU A 28 -13.31 -0.40 7.83
C LEU A 28 -13.92 0.61 6.87
N MET A 29 -13.78 0.50 5.54
CA MET A 29 -14.28 1.53 4.61
C MET A 29 -15.66 1.22 4.03
N GLU A 30 -15.91 -0.03 3.66
CA GLU A 30 -17.16 -0.43 2.99
C GLU A 30 -18.23 -0.96 3.94
N ASP A 31 -17.88 -1.30 5.17
CA ASP A 31 -18.85 -1.81 6.12
C ASP A 31 -19.86 -0.73 6.54
N GLY A 32 -21.15 -1.04 6.32
CA GLY A 32 -22.29 -0.15 6.55
C GLY A 32 -22.53 0.16 8.03
N GLN A 33 -22.02 -0.66 8.97
CA GLN A 33 -22.18 -0.40 10.40
C GLN A 33 -21.58 0.95 10.82
N TRP A 34 -20.49 1.36 10.16
CA TRP A 34 -19.80 2.62 10.46
C TRP A 34 -20.53 3.85 9.95
N VAL A 35 -21.44 3.72 8.97
CA VAL A 35 -22.18 4.87 8.43
C VAL A 35 -23.10 5.47 9.49
N GLY A 36 -23.77 4.62 10.28
CA GLY A 36 -24.59 5.07 11.41
C GLY A 36 -23.76 5.57 12.60
N LEU A 37 -22.67 4.86 12.92
CA LEU A 37 -21.80 5.18 14.06
C LEU A 37 -21.00 6.48 13.86
N CYS A 38 -20.64 6.82 12.63
CA CYS A 38 -19.85 8.01 12.30
C CYS A 38 -20.69 9.26 12.02
N THR A 39 -21.99 9.25 12.36
CA THR A 39 -22.86 10.44 12.28
C THR A 39 -22.50 11.51 13.31
N VAL A 40 -21.90 11.12 14.43
CA VAL A 40 -21.36 12.02 15.46
C VAL A 40 -19.84 11.99 15.37
N PRO A 41 -19.19 13.09 14.91
CA PRO A 41 -17.74 13.16 14.85
C PRO A 41 -17.12 12.95 16.24
N THR A 42 -15.97 12.29 16.32
CA THR A 42 -15.11 12.05 17.52
C THR A 42 -15.55 11.00 18.55
N ALA A 43 -16.73 10.38 18.42
CA ALA A 43 -17.13 9.31 19.34
C ALA A 43 -16.24 8.05 19.21
N TYR A 44 -15.67 7.82 18.03
CA TYR A 44 -14.90 6.62 17.69
C TYR A 44 -13.68 6.97 16.82
N TRP A 45 -12.50 6.45 17.18
CA TRP A 45 -11.27 6.66 16.42
C TRP A 45 -11.34 6.05 15.00
N GLN A 46 -12.17 5.03 14.80
CA GLN A 46 -12.41 4.41 13.50
C GLN A 46 -12.98 5.41 12.50
N CYS A 47 -13.82 6.34 12.95
CA CYS A 47 -14.41 7.38 12.09
C CYS A 47 -13.35 8.39 11.63
N GLU A 48 -12.42 8.74 12.50
CA GLU A 48 -11.28 9.58 12.14
C GLU A 48 -10.37 8.89 11.12
N VAL A 49 -10.01 7.62 11.37
CA VAL A 49 -9.19 6.84 10.43
C VAL A 49 -9.89 6.68 9.07
N ARG A 50 -11.21 6.40 9.04
CA ARG A 50 -11.99 6.39 7.79
C ARG A 50 -11.93 7.73 7.06
N SER A 51 -12.03 8.85 7.77
CA SER A 51 -11.95 10.19 7.17
C SER A 51 -10.56 10.47 6.57
N LEU A 52 -9.49 10.12 7.30
CA LEU A 52 -8.11 10.30 6.85
C LEU A 52 -7.78 9.39 5.67
N LEU A 53 -8.23 8.14 5.70
CA LEU A 53 -8.11 7.22 4.57
C LEU A 53 -8.88 7.74 3.36
N GLY A 54 -10.11 8.23 3.54
CA GLY A 54 -10.91 8.85 2.48
C GLY A 54 -10.17 10.03 1.83
N LEU A 55 -9.60 10.93 2.64
CA LEU A 55 -8.80 12.06 2.17
C LEU A 55 -7.52 11.60 1.44
N GLY A 56 -6.83 10.60 1.98
CA GLY A 56 -5.64 10.01 1.38
C GLY A 56 -5.91 9.35 0.03
N ILE A 57 -7.07 8.69 -0.11
CA ILE A 57 -7.55 8.11 -1.38
C ILE A 57 -7.89 9.22 -2.37
N HIS A 58 -8.61 10.26 -1.93
CA HIS A 58 -8.98 11.39 -2.77
C HIS A 58 -7.76 12.09 -3.39
N HIS A 59 -6.72 12.32 -2.59
CA HIS A 59 -5.44 12.88 -3.05
C HIS A 59 -4.45 11.85 -3.59
N GLN A 60 -4.83 10.57 -3.62
CA GLN A 60 -4.03 9.46 -4.12
C GLN A 60 -2.62 9.40 -3.50
N VAL A 61 -2.49 9.79 -2.22
CA VAL A 61 -1.20 10.00 -1.56
C VAL A 61 -0.35 8.73 -1.59
N MET A 62 -0.97 7.58 -1.30
CA MET A 62 -0.29 6.27 -1.31
C MET A 62 0.16 5.85 -2.70
N ALA A 63 -0.59 6.22 -3.75
CA ALA A 63 -0.24 5.87 -5.12
C ALA A 63 0.94 6.71 -5.63
N TRP A 64 0.92 8.03 -5.36
CA TRP A 64 2.01 8.93 -5.71
C TRP A 64 3.29 8.63 -4.94
N SER A 65 3.19 8.33 -3.64
CA SER A 65 4.36 7.93 -2.85
C SER A 65 4.97 6.62 -3.36
N GLY A 66 4.13 5.61 -3.63
CA GLY A 66 4.56 4.34 -4.21
C GLY A 66 5.24 4.52 -5.57
N LEU A 67 4.65 5.33 -6.45
CA LEU A 67 5.23 5.61 -7.78
C LEU A 67 6.57 6.36 -7.67
N GLY A 68 6.64 7.41 -6.84
CA GLY A 68 7.87 8.18 -6.63
C GLY A 68 9.00 7.29 -6.11
N LEU A 69 8.72 6.42 -5.13
CA LEU A 69 9.68 5.46 -4.62
C LEU A 69 10.09 4.42 -5.66
N ALA A 70 9.15 3.91 -6.46
CA ALA A 70 9.44 2.95 -7.51
C ALA A 70 10.37 3.54 -8.57
N LEU A 71 10.14 4.80 -8.97
CA LEU A 71 11.01 5.52 -9.91
C LEU A 71 12.40 5.77 -9.33
N LEU A 72 12.50 6.18 -8.06
CA LEU A 72 13.77 6.35 -7.36
C LEU A 72 14.56 5.03 -7.27
N ALA A 73 13.86 3.92 -7.04
CA ALA A 73 14.48 2.60 -6.98
C ALA A 73 15.16 2.20 -8.30
N GLN A 74 14.71 2.72 -9.45
CA GLN A 74 15.30 2.43 -10.76
C GLN A 74 16.66 3.10 -10.97
N VAL A 75 16.85 4.30 -10.41
CA VAL A 75 18.09 5.06 -10.58
C VAL A 75 19.13 4.76 -9.50
N VAL A 76 18.69 4.36 -8.30
CA VAL A 76 19.60 4.06 -7.18
C VAL A 76 20.18 2.65 -7.34
N THR A 77 21.51 2.55 -7.36
CA THR A 77 22.23 1.28 -7.54
C THR A 77 22.38 0.50 -6.22
N GLY A 78 22.68 -0.80 -6.34
CA GLY A 78 22.97 -1.67 -5.20
C GLY A 78 21.77 -1.93 -4.27
N ARG A 79 22.08 -2.19 -3.00
CA ARG A 79 21.10 -2.65 -1.98
C ARG A 79 20.08 -1.59 -1.60
N THR A 80 20.42 -0.31 -1.73
CA THR A 80 19.49 0.80 -1.44
C THR A 80 18.34 0.83 -2.43
N GLY A 81 18.59 0.59 -3.73
CA GLY A 81 17.55 0.48 -4.74
C GLY A 81 16.58 -0.68 -4.48
N TRP A 82 17.10 -1.80 -3.95
CA TRP A 82 16.27 -2.93 -3.54
C TRP A 82 15.33 -2.57 -2.38
N TRP A 83 15.83 -1.90 -1.34
CA TRP A 83 14.99 -1.44 -0.23
C TRP A 83 13.95 -0.40 -0.64
N LEU A 84 14.30 0.52 -1.55
CA LEU A 84 13.36 1.47 -2.12
C LEU A 84 12.25 0.77 -2.89
N ALA A 85 12.55 -0.30 -3.62
CA ALA A 85 11.55 -1.12 -4.30
C ALA A 85 10.62 -1.83 -3.30
N VAL A 86 11.16 -2.41 -2.22
CA VAL A 86 10.32 -3.00 -1.16
C VAL A 86 9.41 -1.94 -0.53
N LEU A 87 9.95 -0.76 -0.21
CA LEU A 87 9.15 0.33 0.35
C LEU A 87 8.08 0.82 -0.63
N ALA A 88 8.39 0.90 -1.92
CA ALA A 88 7.41 1.22 -2.96
C ALA A 88 6.25 0.21 -2.98
N LEU A 89 6.52 -1.09 -2.79
CA LEU A 89 5.48 -2.12 -2.71
C LEU A 89 4.59 -1.97 -1.45
N VAL A 90 5.17 -1.54 -0.33
CA VAL A 90 4.40 -1.25 0.90
C VAL A 90 3.34 -0.18 0.65
N PHE A 91 3.62 0.81 -0.20
CA PHE A 91 2.64 1.85 -0.56
C PHE A 91 1.75 1.45 -1.75
N ALA A 92 2.30 0.78 -2.76
CA ALA A 92 1.59 0.40 -3.96
C ALA A 92 0.50 -0.65 -3.71
N VAL A 93 0.73 -1.62 -2.81
CA VAL A 93 -0.26 -2.68 -2.52
C VAL A 93 -1.53 -2.12 -1.87
N PRO A 94 -1.48 -1.32 -0.79
CA PRO A 94 -2.67 -0.68 -0.24
C PRO A 94 -3.31 0.29 -1.23
N ALA A 95 -2.52 1.06 -1.97
CA ALA A 95 -3.03 1.98 -2.99
C ALA A 95 -3.85 1.24 -4.07
N LEU A 96 -3.36 0.07 -4.51
CA LEU A 96 -4.05 -0.78 -5.49
C LEU A 96 -5.40 -1.26 -4.96
N VAL A 97 -5.45 -1.66 -3.68
CA VAL A 97 -6.68 -2.16 -3.05
C VAL A 97 -7.66 -1.04 -2.72
N LEU A 98 -7.18 0.07 -2.14
CA LEU A 98 -7.97 1.21 -1.63
C LEU A 98 -8.33 2.21 -2.73
N TYR A 99 -8.77 1.76 -3.90
CA TYR A 99 -9.38 2.59 -4.95
C TYR A 99 -8.44 3.50 -5.78
N THR A 100 -7.12 3.28 -5.77
CA THR A 100 -6.17 4.09 -6.57
C THR A 100 -5.37 3.27 -7.60
N ALA A 101 -6.05 2.30 -8.22
CA ALA A 101 -5.43 1.32 -9.10
C ALA A 101 -4.72 1.91 -10.34
N SER A 102 -5.25 3.00 -10.93
CA SER A 102 -4.73 3.60 -12.16
C SER A 102 -3.25 4.00 -12.08
N ILE A 103 -2.78 4.43 -10.90
CA ILE A 103 -1.38 4.80 -10.66
C ILE A 103 -0.64 3.63 -9.98
N ALA A 104 -1.28 2.97 -9.02
CA ALA A 104 -0.65 1.95 -8.19
C ALA A 104 -0.16 0.73 -8.98
N VAL A 105 -0.82 0.36 -10.08
CA VAL A 105 -0.36 -0.74 -10.96
C VAL A 105 1.04 -0.47 -11.51
N PHE A 106 1.32 0.76 -11.95
CA PHE A 106 2.63 1.12 -12.48
C PHE A 106 3.70 1.05 -11.39
N ALA A 107 3.40 1.57 -10.19
CA ALA A 107 4.30 1.49 -9.04
C ALA A 107 4.63 0.04 -8.67
N LEU A 108 3.61 -0.84 -8.63
CA LEU A 108 3.77 -2.26 -8.31
C LEU A 108 4.67 -2.96 -9.33
N VAL A 109 4.42 -2.74 -10.63
CA VAL A 109 5.21 -3.36 -11.71
C VAL A 109 6.66 -2.88 -11.70
N LEU A 110 6.88 -1.57 -11.60
CA LEU A 110 8.23 -0.99 -11.57
C LEU A 110 9.04 -1.49 -10.37
N ALA A 111 8.44 -1.49 -9.18
CA ALA A 111 9.07 -2.02 -7.98
C ALA A 111 9.33 -3.54 -8.09
N GLY A 112 8.37 -4.30 -8.62
CA GLY A 112 8.53 -5.74 -8.87
C GLY A 112 9.70 -6.03 -9.81
N LEU A 113 9.79 -5.33 -10.94
CA LEU A 113 10.90 -5.46 -11.90
C LEU A 113 12.25 -5.12 -11.28
N ARG A 114 12.31 -4.20 -10.32
CA ARG A 114 13.54 -3.85 -9.61
C ARG A 114 14.05 -4.98 -8.72
N LEU A 115 13.16 -5.75 -8.11
CA LEU A 115 13.52 -6.80 -7.15
C LEU A 115 14.10 -8.06 -7.83
N VAL A 116 13.80 -8.27 -9.11
CA VAL A 116 14.34 -9.37 -9.93
C VAL A 116 15.58 -8.98 -10.74
N ARG A 117 15.97 -7.71 -10.77
CA ARG A 117 17.20 -7.20 -11.40
C ARG A 117 18.36 -7.16 -10.41
#